data_AF-A0A8H5FVP8-F1
#
_entry.id   AF-A0A8H5FVP8-F1
#
_cell.length_a   1.000
_cell.length_b   1.000
_cell.length_c   1.000
_cell.angle_alpha   90.00
_cell.angle_beta   90.00
_cell.angle_gamma   90.00
#
_symmetry.space_group_name_H-M   'P 1'
#
loop_
_entity.id
_entity.type
_entity.pdbx_description
1 polymer ?
#
loop_
_entity_poly.entity_id
_entity_poly.type
_entity_poly.pdbx_seq_one_letter_code
_entity_poly.pdbx_strand_id
1 'polypeptide(L)'
;MGAQTVPVRDSEYYISEGNTTIRVEGTLFKVHRYILARDGSAFENMFSLDAHVPSFSDSSREGCSDENPIVLHGDTPDEFRALCWSLYALPAEVFQMPSTQSDVIRLIHLARISHKYTFRSTESWALHVLTVCQTSADPSSTDSISASITTTPILTQLTEVAVLCNNEELHEAVEPIWADLLFTGQTDDIVAAMTVADKLNLRPLLGLAYYLMMLKGKDEWNWNGPHKLTRDQRIKLLSGYYNISRACDALPSNPPTLVHHPSCYMPPGVGVQGTAAHTSHVRCGEAWSSLWSGLTLRMLNDGGSALKIQSVDLLRKLHLINHLLESLLNGNEDSAMFGSANMNKNCLRNGLKASEDKVNDVLYGLADCFVE
;
A
#
# COMPACT_ATOMS: atom_id res chain seq x y z
N MET A 1 34.44 11.66 21.35
CA MET A 1 33.83 12.92 21.80
C MET A 1 33.54 13.74 20.54
N GLY A 2 32.31 13.67 20.03
CA GLY A 2 31.91 14.47 18.87
C GLY A 2 31.74 15.93 19.28
N ALA A 3 32.12 16.87 18.41
CA ALA A 3 31.93 18.29 18.66
C ALA A 3 30.43 18.58 18.89
N GLN A 4 30.06 18.98 20.11
CA GLN A 4 28.73 19.49 20.39
C GLN A 4 28.63 20.86 19.70
N THR A 5 27.99 20.88 18.53
CA THR A 5 27.58 22.13 17.88
C THR A 5 26.62 22.87 18.79
N VAL A 6 26.89 24.16 19.02
CA VAL A 6 26.01 25.03 19.81
C VAL A 6 24.61 25.03 19.17
N PRO A 7 23.54 24.77 19.94
CA PRO A 7 22.19 24.79 19.41
C PRO A 7 21.82 26.16 18.81
N VAL A 8 21.10 26.16 17.70
CA VAL A 8 20.63 27.37 17.01
C VAL A 8 19.19 27.66 17.40
N ARG A 9 18.87 28.92 17.70
CA ARG A 9 17.49 29.34 17.99
C ARG A 9 16.64 29.32 16.73
N ASP A 10 15.45 28.75 16.81
CA ASP A 10 14.49 28.76 15.72
C ASP A 10 14.08 30.20 15.35
N SER A 11 13.93 30.47 14.05
CA SER A 11 13.64 31.83 13.57
C SER A 11 12.22 32.30 13.86
N GLU A 12 11.27 31.38 14.04
CA GLU A 12 9.84 31.69 14.18
C GLU A 12 9.36 31.37 15.59
N TYR A 13 9.73 30.21 16.13
CA TYR A 13 9.21 29.69 17.40
C TYR A 13 10.22 29.80 18.55
N TYR A 14 11.10 30.80 18.49
CA TYR A 14 11.87 31.28 19.64
C TYR A 14 11.26 32.60 20.15
N ILE A 15 10.17 32.49 20.89
CA ILE A 15 9.33 33.61 21.34
C ILE A 15 9.95 34.26 22.58
N SER A 16 10.13 35.58 22.56
CA SER A 16 10.74 36.33 23.69
C SER A 16 10.00 36.10 25.00
N GLU A 17 8.66 36.18 24.95
CA GLU A 17 7.72 35.99 26.07
C GLU A 17 7.47 34.52 26.43
N GLY A 18 8.05 33.57 25.68
CA GLY A 18 7.96 32.15 26.02
C GLY A 18 8.54 31.88 27.41
N ASN A 19 8.01 30.86 28.09
CA ASN A 19 8.42 30.47 29.44
C ASN A 19 8.87 29.00 29.51
N THR A 20 9.10 28.38 28.35
CA THR A 20 9.65 27.03 28.26
C THR A 20 10.55 26.92 27.03
N THR A 21 11.80 26.54 27.26
CA THR A 21 12.78 26.25 26.22
C THR A 21 12.81 24.76 25.93
N ILE A 22 12.57 24.39 24.67
CA ILE A 22 12.60 23.03 24.16
C ILE A 22 13.79 22.90 23.21
N ARG A 23 14.51 21.78 23.28
CA ARG A 23 15.56 21.43 22.34
C ARG A 23 15.15 20.21 21.52
N VAL A 24 15.17 20.36 20.21
CA VAL A 24 14.98 19.27 19.24
C VAL A 24 16.21 19.22 18.36
N GLU A 25 16.96 18.12 18.43
CA GLU A 25 18.27 17.99 17.78
C GLU A 25 19.21 19.18 18.07
N GLY A 26 19.56 19.95 17.02
CA GLY A 26 20.40 21.14 17.07
C GLY A 26 19.63 22.46 17.16
N THR A 27 18.31 22.43 17.35
CA THR A 27 17.44 23.62 17.34
C THR A 27 16.81 23.87 18.71
N LEU A 28 16.83 25.12 19.16
CA LEU A 28 16.14 25.61 20.35
C LEU A 28 14.86 26.33 19.97
N PHE A 29 13.78 25.95 20.63
CA PHE A 29 12.47 26.58 20.57
C PHE A 29 12.17 27.20 21.93
N LYS A 30 11.53 28.36 21.94
CA LYS A 30 11.10 29.02 23.16
C LYS A 30 9.62 29.35 23.01
N VAL A 31 8.78 28.60 23.73
CA VAL A 31 7.31 28.62 23.58
C VAL A 31 6.64 28.77 24.94
N HIS A 32 5.31 28.88 24.93
CA HIS A 32 4.51 29.03 26.14
C HIS A 32 4.11 27.64 26.66
N ARG A 33 4.50 27.32 27.90
CA ARG A 33 4.20 26.07 28.62
C ARG A 33 2.72 25.68 28.51
N TYR A 34 1.84 26.65 28.74
CA TYR A 34 0.39 26.45 28.70
C TYR A 34 -0.10 25.94 27.34
N ILE A 35 0.51 26.37 26.24
CA ILE A 35 0.11 25.97 24.89
C ILE A 35 0.46 24.50 24.63
N LEU A 36 1.62 24.05 25.11
CA LEU A 36 2.01 22.64 25.03
C LEU A 36 1.18 21.77 25.98
N ALA A 37 0.70 22.30 27.11
CA ALA A 37 -0.12 21.58 28.09
C ALA A 37 -1.61 21.43 27.70
N ARG A 38 -1.99 21.74 26.46
CA ARG A 38 -3.38 21.63 25.99
C ARG A 38 -3.71 20.20 25.60
N ASP A 39 -5.01 19.90 25.53
CA ASP A 39 -5.56 18.66 24.95
C ASP A 39 -5.10 17.37 25.63
N GLY A 40 -4.79 17.38 26.93
CA GLY A 40 -4.36 16.16 27.62
C GLY A 40 -3.00 15.64 27.14
N SER A 41 -2.16 16.53 26.58
CA SER A 41 -0.89 16.14 25.98
C SER A 41 0.06 15.51 27.00
N ALA A 42 1.05 14.79 26.51
CA ALA A 42 2.14 14.27 27.34
C ALA A 42 2.87 15.40 28.10
N PHE A 43 2.90 16.62 27.53
CA PHE A 43 3.49 17.78 28.18
C PHE A 43 2.69 18.24 29.41
N GLU A 44 1.36 18.14 29.40
CA GLU A 44 0.53 18.48 30.57
C GLU A 44 0.92 17.65 31.79
N ASN A 45 1.09 16.35 31.59
CA ASN A 45 1.52 15.42 32.64
C ASN A 45 2.94 15.71 33.11
N MET A 46 3.88 15.86 32.16
CA MET A 46 5.28 16.21 32.45
C MET A 46 5.35 17.48 33.30
N PHE A 47 4.59 18.50 32.92
CA PHE A 47 4.61 19.78 33.60
C PHE A 47 3.95 19.78 34.98
N SER A 48 2.98 18.89 35.20
CA SER A 48 2.31 18.73 36.48
C SER A 48 3.22 18.05 37.51
N LEU A 49 4.06 17.09 37.07
CA LEU A 49 5.05 16.43 37.93
C LEU A 49 6.10 17.42 38.46
N ASP A 50 6.58 18.34 37.62
CA ASP A 50 7.55 19.36 38.02
C ASP A 50 7.03 20.28 39.13
N ALA A 51 5.72 20.53 39.19
CA ALA A 51 5.12 21.43 40.17
C ALA A 51 5.21 20.90 41.61
N HIS A 52 5.41 19.59 41.76
CA HIS A 52 5.46 18.91 43.06
C HIS A 52 6.89 18.66 43.58
N VAL A 53 7.92 19.02 42.81
CA VAL A 53 9.33 18.90 43.25
C VAL A 53 9.75 20.19 43.93
N PRO A 54 10.11 20.19 45.23
CA PRO A 54 10.64 21.37 45.90
C PRO A 54 12.04 21.65 45.34
N SER A 55 12.16 22.58 44.40
CA SER A 55 13.46 22.99 43.88
C SER A 55 14.05 24.12 44.73
N PHE A 56 15.32 23.97 45.12
CA PHE A 56 16.07 24.95 45.92
C PHE A 56 16.49 26.20 45.11
N SER A 57 16.31 26.18 43.78
CA SER A 57 16.51 27.34 42.89
C SER A 57 15.75 27.15 41.57
N ASP A 58 14.89 28.11 41.20
CA ASP A 58 14.06 28.08 39.98
C ASP A 58 14.90 27.93 38.69
N SER A 59 16.17 28.34 38.72
CA SER A 59 17.14 28.24 37.60
C SER A 59 17.67 26.83 37.32
N SER A 60 17.33 25.83 38.13
CA SER A 60 17.77 24.43 37.96
C SER A 60 16.72 23.55 37.25
N ARG A 61 15.52 24.09 37.01
CA ARG A 61 14.43 23.35 36.39
C ARG A 61 14.65 23.20 34.89
N GLU A 62 14.35 22.01 34.38
CA GLU A 62 14.45 21.72 32.94
C GLU A 62 13.45 22.60 32.17
N GLY A 63 13.91 23.16 31.06
CA GLY A 63 13.14 24.04 30.19
C GLY A 63 13.14 25.51 30.61
N CYS A 64 13.87 25.91 31.65
CA CYS A 64 13.90 27.32 32.10
C CYS A 64 14.95 28.19 31.38
N SER A 65 15.92 27.59 30.68
CA SER A 65 16.93 28.34 29.92
C SER A 65 17.47 27.57 28.72
N ASP A 66 18.30 28.22 27.90
CA ASP A 66 18.97 27.62 26.74
C ASP A 66 20.03 26.59 27.14
N GLU A 67 20.62 26.78 28.33
CA GLU A 67 21.63 25.89 28.91
C GLU A 67 21.00 24.64 29.54
N ASN A 68 19.73 24.73 29.93
CA ASN A 68 18.97 23.62 30.51
C ASN A 68 17.58 23.46 29.86
N PRO A 69 17.50 23.17 28.55
CA PRO A 69 16.23 23.02 27.83
C PRO A 69 15.62 21.63 28.07
N ILE A 70 14.33 21.48 27.82
CA ILE A 70 13.69 20.15 27.72
C ILE A 70 14.11 19.51 26.41
N VAL A 71 14.78 18.37 26.45
CA VAL A 71 15.31 17.71 25.25
C VAL A 71 14.34 16.67 24.72
N LEU A 72 13.82 16.89 23.50
CA LEU A 72 12.95 15.95 22.82
C LEU A 72 13.78 15.02 21.92
N HIS A 73 13.93 13.78 22.36
CA HIS A 73 14.72 12.78 21.64
C HIS A 73 13.92 12.10 20.53
N GLY A 74 14.54 11.98 19.35
CA GLY A 74 13.97 11.26 18.21
C GLY A 74 12.93 12.04 17.41
N ASP A 75 12.71 13.32 17.72
CA ASP A 75 11.93 14.24 16.88
C ASP A 75 12.86 15.11 16.05
N THR A 76 12.31 15.63 14.96
CA THR A 76 12.95 16.59 14.08
C THR A 76 12.46 18.01 14.35
N PRO A 77 13.26 19.04 14.04
CA PRO A 77 12.81 20.43 14.12
C PRO A 77 11.56 20.70 13.27
N ASP A 78 11.39 20.06 12.12
CA ASP A 78 10.23 20.28 11.24
C ASP A 78 8.93 19.69 11.80
N GLU A 79 9.02 18.56 12.50
CA GLU A 79 7.89 18.01 13.26
C GLU A 79 7.46 18.95 14.39
N PHE A 80 8.42 19.47 15.16
CA PHE A 80 8.11 20.39 16.24
C PHE A 80 7.58 21.73 15.72
N ARG A 81 8.11 22.25 14.60
CA ARG A 81 7.54 23.42 13.91
C ARG A 81 6.10 23.19 13.47
N ALA A 82 5.78 22.01 12.93
CA ALA A 82 4.41 21.69 12.52
C ALA A 82 3.45 21.70 13.73
N LEU A 83 3.89 21.15 14.87
CA LEU A 83 3.13 21.24 16.13
C LEU A 83 2.92 22.69 16.56
N CYS A 84 4.01 23.48 16.62
CA CYS A 84 3.94 24.89 16.97
C CYS A 84 2.99 25.66 16.04
N TRP A 85 3.07 25.44 14.73
CA TRP A 85 2.16 26.02 13.75
C TRP A 85 0.70 25.71 14.11
N SER A 86 0.35 24.45 14.36
CA SER A 86 -1.04 24.08 14.72
C SER A 86 -1.55 24.75 16.01
N LEU A 87 -0.65 25.05 16.93
CA LEU A 87 -0.97 25.57 18.26
C LEU A 87 -1.00 27.11 18.33
N TYR A 88 -0.23 27.78 17.46
CA TYR A 88 -0.10 29.24 17.43
C TYR A 88 -0.83 29.91 16.26
N ALA A 89 -1.08 29.20 15.16
CA ALA A 89 -1.72 29.76 13.98
C ALA A 89 -3.20 30.10 14.23
N LEU A 90 -3.72 31.03 13.44
CA LEU A 90 -5.13 31.40 13.48
C LEU A 90 -6.00 30.28 12.89
N PRO A 91 -7.27 30.13 13.32
CA PRO A 91 -8.18 29.14 12.74
C PRO A 91 -8.26 29.22 11.21
N ALA A 92 -8.26 30.43 10.64
CA ALA A 92 -8.31 30.63 9.20
C ALA A 92 -7.05 30.14 8.46
N GLU A 93 -5.91 30.04 9.12
CA GLU A 93 -4.65 29.53 8.55
C GLU A 93 -4.59 28.00 8.68
N VAL A 94 -5.07 27.46 9.80
CA VAL A 94 -5.09 26.02 10.09
C VAL A 94 -6.11 25.29 9.21
N PHE A 95 -7.32 25.85 9.05
CA PHE A 95 -8.40 25.20 8.29
C PHE A 95 -8.32 25.39 6.77
N GLN A 96 -7.25 26.01 6.25
CA GLN A 96 -7.03 26.04 4.81
C GLN A 96 -6.68 24.65 4.30
N MET A 97 -7.34 24.22 3.23
CA MET A 97 -7.02 22.95 2.58
C MET A 97 -5.59 23.00 2.01
N PRO A 98 -4.80 21.92 2.18
CA PRO A 98 -3.47 21.82 1.58
C PRO A 98 -3.52 22.07 0.07
N SER A 99 -2.67 22.98 -0.38
CA SER A 99 -2.57 23.34 -1.81
C SER A 99 -1.19 23.07 -2.40
N THR A 100 -0.21 22.78 -1.55
CA THR A 100 1.18 22.51 -1.93
C THR A 100 1.70 21.22 -1.29
N GLN A 101 2.78 20.68 -1.84
CA GLN A 101 3.51 19.55 -1.25
C GLN A 101 4.00 19.87 0.17
N SER A 102 4.45 21.10 0.41
CA SER A 102 4.91 21.53 1.73
C SER A 102 3.80 21.53 2.77
N ASP A 103 2.55 21.84 2.38
CA ASP A 103 1.41 21.77 3.30
C ASP A 103 1.10 20.33 3.70
N VAL A 104 1.14 19.40 2.73
CA VAL A 104 0.95 17.97 3.00
C VAL A 104 2.05 17.43 3.92
N ILE A 105 3.31 17.77 3.65
CA ILE A 105 4.45 17.37 4.50
C ILE A 105 4.30 17.94 5.91
N ARG A 106 3.89 19.21 6.06
CA ARG A 106 3.61 19.81 7.38
C ARG A 106 2.52 19.05 8.14
N LEU A 107 1.45 18.61 7.46
CA LEU A 107 0.39 17.82 8.10
C LEU A 107 0.84 16.39 8.46
N ILE A 108 1.69 15.75 7.65
CA ILE A 108 2.30 14.45 7.99
C ILE A 108 3.14 14.58 9.26
N HIS A 109 4.01 15.58 9.30
CA HIS A 109 4.82 15.94 10.47
C HIS A 109 3.94 16.19 11.69
N LEU A 110 2.85 16.95 11.51
CA LEU A 110 1.91 17.24 12.57
C LEU A 110 1.21 15.98 13.12
N ALA A 111 0.70 15.10 12.25
CA ALA A 111 0.07 13.87 12.67
C ALA A 111 1.02 13.00 13.50
N ARG A 112 2.27 12.85 13.02
CA ARG A 112 3.32 12.05 13.68
C ARG A 112 3.68 12.56 15.07
N ILE A 113 3.94 13.86 15.22
CA ILE A 113 4.30 14.44 16.52
C ILE A 113 3.10 14.54 17.46
N SER A 114 1.91 14.82 16.93
CA SER A 114 0.67 14.87 17.72
C SER A 114 0.33 13.50 18.28
N HIS A 115 0.55 12.43 17.51
CA HIS A 115 0.44 11.06 17.98
C HIS A 115 1.40 10.76 19.13
N LYS A 116 2.71 11.07 18.95
CA LYS A 116 3.75 10.83 19.95
C LYS A 116 3.47 11.54 21.28
N TYR A 117 3.05 12.80 21.24
CA TYR A 117 2.78 13.62 22.42
C TYR A 117 1.30 13.70 22.81
N THR A 118 0.49 12.80 22.24
CA THR A 118 -0.93 12.59 22.58
C THR A 118 -1.83 13.82 22.44
N PHE A 119 -1.58 14.69 21.45
CA PHE A 119 -2.51 15.75 21.02
C PHE A 119 -3.61 15.16 20.12
N ARG A 120 -4.55 14.42 20.73
CA ARG A 120 -5.49 13.54 20.01
C ARG A 120 -6.39 14.30 19.04
N SER A 121 -6.86 15.49 19.41
CA SER A 121 -7.73 16.28 18.53
C SER A 121 -6.98 16.80 17.32
N THR A 122 -5.74 17.24 17.53
CA THR A 122 -4.84 17.71 16.46
C THR A 122 -4.42 16.57 15.52
N GLU A 123 -4.10 15.40 16.08
CA GLU A 123 -3.79 14.18 15.31
C GLU A 123 -4.97 13.79 14.42
N SER A 124 -6.17 13.64 15.01
CA SER A 124 -7.38 13.26 14.28
C SER A 124 -7.71 14.25 13.17
N TRP A 125 -7.56 15.55 13.44
CA TRP A 125 -7.76 16.59 12.44
C TRP A 125 -6.75 16.47 11.29
N ALA A 126 -5.45 16.34 11.59
CA ALA A 126 -4.41 16.24 10.57
C ALA A 126 -4.62 15.01 9.66
N LEU A 127 -4.93 13.86 10.24
CA LEU A 127 -5.22 12.62 9.50
C LEU A 127 -6.47 12.73 8.63
N HIS A 128 -7.52 13.38 9.15
CA HIS A 128 -8.74 13.62 8.38
C HIS A 128 -8.46 14.49 7.14
N VAL A 129 -7.74 15.61 7.31
CA VAL A 129 -7.38 16.48 6.19
C VAL A 129 -6.53 15.73 5.17
N LEU A 130 -5.53 14.96 5.61
CA LEU A 130 -4.70 14.14 4.72
C LEU A 130 -5.53 13.14 3.92
N THR A 131 -6.50 12.48 4.57
CA THR A 131 -7.41 11.52 3.93
C THR A 131 -8.26 12.21 2.86
N VAL A 132 -8.91 13.33 3.22
CA VAL A 132 -9.73 14.11 2.29
C VAL A 132 -8.92 14.56 1.06
N CYS A 133 -7.67 14.99 1.24
CA CYS A 133 -6.80 15.35 0.13
C CYS A 133 -6.54 14.20 -0.85
N GLN A 134 -6.57 12.95 -0.40
CA GLN A 134 -6.37 11.78 -1.25
C GLN A 134 -7.67 11.29 -1.91
N THR A 135 -8.81 11.39 -1.21
CA THR A 135 -10.09 10.85 -1.69
C THR A 135 -10.93 11.85 -2.51
N SER A 136 -10.62 13.15 -2.43
CA SER A 136 -11.39 14.21 -3.11
C SER A 136 -11.11 14.35 -4.61
N ALA A 137 -10.28 13.48 -5.20
CA ALA A 137 -10.11 13.39 -6.63
C ALA A 137 -11.38 12.78 -7.27
N ASP A 138 -12.28 13.62 -7.76
CA ASP A 138 -13.39 13.18 -8.61
C ASP A 138 -12.80 12.60 -9.90
N PRO A 139 -13.04 11.31 -10.26
CA PRO A 139 -12.50 10.71 -11.48
C PRO A 139 -13.02 11.39 -12.76
N SER A 140 -14.04 12.24 -12.64
CA SER A 140 -14.60 13.03 -13.74
C SER A 140 -14.09 14.47 -13.82
N SER A 141 -13.41 14.98 -12.78
CA SER A 141 -12.75 16.28 -12.84
C SER A 141 -11.27 16.09 -13.19
N THR A 142 -10.82 16.78 -14.24
CA THR A 142 -9.40 16.90 -14.59
C THR A 142 -8.66 17.79 -13.59
N ASP A 143 -8.97 17.70 -12.30
CA ASP A 143 -8.30 18.45 -11.24
C ASP A 143 -6.92 17.82 -11.02
N SER A 144 -6.02 18.18 -11.93
CA SER A 144 -4.57 17.99 -11.98
C SER A 144 -3.80 18.37 -10.70
N ILE A 145 -4.48 18.74 -9.61
CA ILE A 145 -3.89 19.23 -8.37
C ILE A 145 -3.53 18.06 -7.45
N SER A 146 -4.40 17.05 -7.25
CA SER A 146 -4.13 15.92 -6.35
C SER A 146 -2.96 15.05 -6.85
N ALA A 147 -2.97 14.70 -8.14
CA ALA A 147 -1.89 13.94 -8.78
C ALA A 147 -0.55 14.70 -8.84
N SER A 148 -0.58 16.04 -8.80
CA SER A 148 0.63 16.89 -8.81
C SER A 148 1.26 17.03 -7.41
N ILE A 149 0.47 16.84 -6.36
CA ILE A 149 0.93 16.99 -4.97
C ILE A 149 1.52 15.67 -4.45
N THR A 150 0.92 14.52 -4.75
CA THR A 150 1.35 13.25 -4.16
C THR A 150 2.49 12.60 -4.95
N THR A 151 3.73 12.89 -4.56
CA THR A 151 4.95 12.21 -5.07
C THR A 151 5.25 10.93 -4.30
N THR A 152 6.07 10.04 -4.84
CA THR A 152 6.47 8.78 -4.18
C THR A 152 7.03 8.96 -2.77
N PRO A 153 7.89 9.96 -2.48
CA PRO A 153 8.32 10.23 -1.11
C PRO A 153 7.17 10.66 -0.18
N ILE A 154 6.22 11.45 -0.67
CA ILE A 154 5.04 11.88 0.10
C ILE A 154 4.13 10.69 0.36
N LEU A 155 3.85 9.87 -0.66
CA LEU A 155 3.03 8.66 -0.53
C LEU A 155 3.64 7.67 0.46
N THR A 156 4.96 7.51 0.44
CA THR A 156 5.70 6.72 1.44
C THR A 156 5.44 7.25 2.86
N GLN A 157 5.59 8.56 3.07
CA GLN A 157 5.36 9.17 4.38
C GLN A 157 3.90 9.12 4.83
N LEU A 158 2.94 9.28 3.90
CA LEU A 158 1.51 9.10 4.16
C LEU A 158 1.21 7.68 4.64
N THR A 159 1.78 6.69 3.95
CA THR A 159 1.62 5.28 4.32
C THR A 159 2.20 5.00 5.71
N GLU A 160 3.39 5.52 5.99
CA GLU A 160 4.01 5.37 7.31
C GLU A 160 3.19 6.01 8.42
N VAL A 161 2.66 7.23 8.21
CA VAL A 161 1.88 7.92 9.25
C VAL A 161 0.51 7.28 9.44
N ALA A 162 -0.11 6.75 8.37
CA ALA A 162 -1.36 5.98 8.47
C ALA A 162 -1.19 4.75 9.36
N VAL A 163 -0.11 3.98 9.15
CA VAL A 163 0.20 2.80 9.97
C VAL A 163 0.61 3.19 11.40
N LEU A 164 1.45 4.21 11.55
CA LEU A 164 1.90 4.68 12.87
C LEU A 164 0.73 5.11 13.76
N CYS A 165 -0.20 5.89 13.20
CA CYS A 165 -1.38 6.38 13.90
C CYS A 165 -2.53 5.37 13.96
N ASN A 166 -2.37 4.18 13.38
CA ASN A 166 -3.43 3.17 13.24
C ASN A 166 -4.72 3.76 12.62
N ASN A 167 -4.57 4.53 11.54
CA ASN A 167 -5.67 5.18 10.84
C ASN A 167 -6.05 4.40 9.58
N GLU A 168 -7.14 3.62 9.67
CA GLU A 168 -7.63 2.77 8.58
C GLU A 168 -8.12 3.59 7.37
N GLU A 169 -8.78 4.71 7.60
CA GLU A 169 -9.32 5.57 6.51
C GLU A 169 -8.20 6.09 5.59
N LEU A 170 -7.11 6.61 6.16
CA LEU A 170 -5.96 7.08 5.38
C LEU A 170 -5.23 5.90 4.71
N HIS A 171 -5.17 4.75 5.38
CA HIS A 171 -4.57 3.54 4.80
C HIS A 171 -5.34 3.09 3.55
N GLU A 172 -6.67 2.99 3.63
CA GLU A 172 -7.53 2.66 2.49
C GLU A 172 -7.45 3.70 1.37
N ALA A 173 -7.24 4.98 1.72
CA ALA A 173 -7.09 6.05 0.73
C ALA A 173 -5.76 6.00 -0.05
N VAL A 174 -4.66 5.51 0.55
CA VAL A 174 -3.34 5.45 -0.12
C VAL A 174 -3.14 4.18 -0.94
N GLU A 175 -3.85 3.09 -0.65
CA GLU A 175 -3.76 1.82 -1.39
C GLU A 175 -4.01 1.95 -2.90
N PRO A 176 -5.11 2.57 -3.38
CA PRO A 176 -5.34 2.72 -4.82
C PRO A 176 -4.30 3.62 -5.48
N ILE A 177 -3.77 4.61 -4.76
CA ILE A 177 -2.73 5.52 -5.27
C ILE A 177 -1.42 4.74 -5.51
N TRP A 178 -1.06 3.85 -4.58
CA TRP A 178 0.07 2.93 -4.80
C TRP A 178 -0.16 2.02 -6.00
N ALA A 179 -1.34 1.43 -6.13
CA ALA A 179 -1.65 0.56 -7.25
C ALA A 179 -1.48 1.31 -8.59
N ASP A 180 -2.11 2.49 -8.72
CA ASP A 180 -2.01 3.33 -9.92
C ASP A 180 -0.56 3.72 -10.23
N LEU A 181 0.19 4.15 -9.21
CA LEU A 181 1.61 4.50 -9.34
C LEU A 181 2.44 3.30 -9.84
N LEU A 182 2.22 2.13 -9.26
CA LEU A 182 2.95 0.90 -9.63
C LEU A 182 2.64 0.44 -11.05
N PHE A 183 1.40 0.62 -11.52
CA PHE A 183 1.02 0.31 -12.91
C PHE A 183 1.59 1.29 -13.94
N THR A 184 2.07 2.48 -13.55
CA THR A 184 2.90 3.32 -14.45
C THR A 184 4.21 2.63 -14.83
N GLY A 185 4.68 1.71 -13.98
CA GLY A 185 5.82 0.84 -14.25
C GLY A 185 7.18 1.53 -14.10
N GLN A 186 7.32 2.62 -13.37
CA GLN A 186 8.64 3.19 -13.06
C GLN A 186 9.36 2.34 -12.00
N THR A 187 10.62 1.98 -12.26
CA THR A 187 11.36 1.06 -11.37
C THR A 187 11.61 1.66 -9.98
N ASP A 188 11.94 2.96 -9.91
CA ASP A 188 12.17 3.63 -8.63
C ASP A 188 10.94 3.62 -7.71
N ASP A 189 9.74 3.81 -8.29
CA ASP A 189 8.48 3.79 -7.55
C ASP A 189 8.18 2.38 -7.01
N ILE A 190 8.46 1.34 -7.81
CA ILE A 190 8.33 -0.04 -7.38
C ILE A 190 9.29 -0.36 -6.23
N VAL A 191 10.55 0.09 -6.29
CA VAL A 191 11.52 -0.11 -5.21
C VAL A 191 11.12 0.63 -3.94
N ALA A 192 10.57 1.84 -4.06
CA ALA A 192 10.04 2.58 -2.92
C ALA A 192 8.87 1.83 -2.27
N ALA A 193 7.93 1.33 -3.07
CA ALA A 193 6.81 0.51 -2.60
C ALA A 193 7.29 -0.78 -1.90
N MET A 194 8.27 -1.48 -2.47
CA MET A 194 8.88 -2.67 -1.83
C MET A 194 9.47 -2.30 -0.47
N THR A 195 10.21 -1.19 -0.39
CA THR A 195 10.88 -0.76 0.84
C THR A 195 9.89 -0.41 1.94
N VAL A 196 8.85 0.35 1.63
CA VAL A 196 7.82 0.71 2.63
C VAL A 196 6.96 -0.51 3.01
N ALA A 197 6.62 -1.38 2.06
CA ALA A 197 5.84 -2.58 2.32
C ALA A 197 6.62 -3.60 3.18
N ASP A 198 7.93 -3.76 2.97
CA ASP A 198 8.78 -4.57 3.84
C ASP A 198 8.87 -3.98 5.25
N LYS A 199 9.09 -2.65 5.35
CA LYS A 199 9.24 -1.94 6.63
C LYS A 199 7.97 -2.03 7.49
N LEU A 200 6.80 -1.90 6.87
CA LEU A 200 5.50 -1.84 7.55
C LEU A 200 4.72 -3.17 7.50
N ASN A 201 5.28 -4.19 6.84
CA ASN A 201 4.64 -5.49 6.62
C ASN A 201 3.26 -5.40 5.91
N LEU A 202 3.15 -4.52 4.91
CA LEU A 202 1.92 -4.31 4.13
C LEU A 202 1.77 -5.37 3.04
N ARG A 203 1.11 -6.46 3.39
CA ARG A 203 1.03 -7.68 2.57
C ARG A 203 0.50 -7.44 1.14
N PRO A 204 -0.63 -6.75 0.89
CA PRO A 204 -1.11 -6.53 -0.48
C PRO A 204 -0.11 -5.73 -1.33
N LEU A 205 0.41 -4.63 -0.78
CA LEU A 205 1.41 -3.79 -1.45
C LEU A 205 2.71 -4.55 -1.72
N LEU A 206 3.17 -5.36 -0.75
CA LEU A 206 4.34 -6.21 -0.88
C LEU A 206 4.18 -7.17 -2.06
N GLY A 207 3.08 -7.94 -2.08
CA GLY A 207 2.81 -8.89 -3.15
C GLY A 207 2.83 -8.24 -4.53
N LEU A 208 2.13 -7.12 -4.68
CA LEU A 208 2.06 -6.39 -5.94
C LEU A 208 3.41 -5.79 -6.37
N ALA A 209 4.11 -5.11 -5.46
CA ALA A 209 5.39 -4.47 -5.77
C ALA A 209 6.46 -5.49 -6.16
N TYR A 210 6.57 -6.60 -5.42
CA TYR A 210 7.50 -7.67 -5.76
C TYR A 210 7.11 -8.40 -7.05
N TYR A 211 5.81 -8.60 -7.32
CA TYR A 211 5.35 -9.17 -8.59
C TYR A 211 5.75 -8.29 -9.78
N LEU A 212 5.51 -6.98 -9.69
CA LEU A 212 5.85 -6.04 -10.77
C LEU A 212 7.36 -5.90 -10.94
N MET A 213 8.13 -5.84 -9.85
CA MET A 213 9.59 -5.89 -9.91
C MET A 213 10.08 -7.20 -10.53
N MET A 214 9.41 -8.33 -10.25
CA MET A 214 9.76 -9.59 -10.85
C MET A 214 9.58 -9.56 -12.39
N LEU A 215 8.50 -8.95 -12.88
CA LEU A 215 8.24 -8.81 -14.31
C LEU A 215 9.22 -7.87 -15.03
N LYS A 216 9.94 -7.00 -14.30
CA LYS A 216 11.04 -6.21 -14.87
C LYS A 216 12.23 -7.07 -15.30
N GLY A 217 12.42 -8.21 -14.64
CA GLY A 217 13.47 -9.17 -14.96
C GLY A 217 14.86 -8.80 -14.45
N LYS A 218 15.81 -9.69 -14.72
CA LYS A 218 17.14 -9.70 -14.10
C LYS A 218 17.96 -8.43 -14.32
N ASP A 219 17.76 -7.75 -15.46
CA ASP A 219 18.56 -6.56 -15.81
C ASP A 219 18.38 -5.43 -14.80
N GLU A 220 17.16 -5.29 -14.25
CA GLU A 220 16.81 -4.32 -13.20
C GLU A 220 17.20 -4.79 -11.79
N TRP A 221 17.41 -6.10 -11.57
CA TRP A 221 17.76 -6.64 -10.25
C TRP A 221 19.27 -6.62 -9.95
N ASN A 222 20.09 -6.23 -10.93
CA ASN A 222 21.54 -6.39 -10.90
C ASN A 222 22.20 -5.70 -9.69
N TRP A 223 23.27 -6.32 -9.19
CA TRP A 223 23.98 -5.89 -7.97
C TRP A 223 24.58 -4.47 -8.06
N ASN A 224 24.89 -4.05 -9.30
CA ASN A 224 25.45 -2.73 -9.63
C ASN A 224 24.45 -1.88 -10.42
N GLY A 225 23.17 -2.27 -10.43
CA GLY A 225 22.12 -1.52 -11.10
C GLY A 225 21.89 -0.16 -10.44
N PRO A 226 21.24 0.77 -11.14
CA PRO A 226 20.90 2.09 -10.60
C PRO A 226 19.98 1.98 -9.37
N HIS A 227 19.16 0.92 -9.32
CA HIS A 227 18.19 0.66 -8.26
C HIS A 227 18.81 -0.24 -7.18
N LYS A 228 19.10 0.32 -6.00
CA LYS A 228 19.78 -0.36 -4.89
C LYS A 228 18.84 -1.30 -4.12
N LEU A 229 18.52 -2.46 -4.69
CA LEU A 229 17.83 -3.52 -3.96
C LEU A 229 18.70 -4.04 -2.80
N THR A 230 18.07 -4.43 -1.69
CA THR A 230 18.75 -5.11 -0.57
C THR A 230 19.05 -6.57 -0.93
N ARG A 231 19.85 -7.27 -0.10
CA ARG A 231 20.09 -8.71 -0.30
C ARG A 231 18.78 -9.50 -0.14
N ASP A 232 18.00 -9.16 0.87
CA ASP A 232 16.77 -9.88 1.23
C ASP A 232 15.69 -9.67 0.15
N GLN A 233 15.56 -8.44 -0.37
CA GLN A 233 14.69 -8.15 -1.52
C GLN A 233 15.01 -9.02 -2.73
N ARG A 234 16.31 -9.24 -3.02
CA ARG A 234 16.71 -10.11 -4.13
C ARG A 234 16.41 -11.58 -3.87
N ILE A 235 16.59 -12.07 -2.64
CA ILE A 235 16.25 -13.45 -2.26
C ILE A 235 14.75 -13.66 -2.46
N LYS A 236 13.92 -12.75 -1.95
CA LYS A 236 12.46 -12.79 -2.14
C LYS A 236 12.06 -12.79 -3.61
N LEU A 237 12.70 -11.98 -4.46
CA LEU A 237 12.46 -12.00 -5.92
C LEU A 237 12.79 -13.36 -6.57
N LEU A 238 13.88 -14.02 -6.15
CA LEU A 238 14.25 -15.34 -6.64
C LEU A 238 13.26 -16.42 -6.17
N SER A 239 12.86 -16.39 -4.89
CA SER A 239 11.83 -17.28 -4.34
C SER A 239 10.50 -17.07 -5.06
N GLY A 240 10.10 -15.81 -5.27
CA GLY A 240 8.91 -15.42 -6.02
C GLY A 240 8.92 -15.92 -7.45
N TYR A 241 10.03 -15.74 -8.17
CA TYR A 241 10.19 -16.25 -9.52
C TYR A 241 9.98 -17.77 -9.59
N TYR A 242 10.61 -18.52 -8.68
CA TYR A 242 10.44 -19.97 -8.61
C TYR A 242 8.99 -20.38 -8.29
N ASN A 243 8.38 -19.74 -7.29
CA ASN A 243 7.02 -20.03 -6.85
C ASN A 243 5.99 -19.73 -7.93
N ILE A 244 6.11 -18.58 -8.59
CA ILE A 244 5.19 -18.16 -9.66
C ILE A 244 5.41 -18.97 -10.93
N SER A 245 6.66 -19.30 -11.29
CA SER A 245 6.93 -20.20 -12.42
C SER A 245 6.24 -21.55 -12.22
N ARG A 246 6.37 -22.14 -11.03
CA ARG A 246 5.71 -23.40 -10.67
C ARG A 246 4.18 -23.27 -10.68
N ALA A 247 3.64 -22.13 -10.23
CA ALA A 247 2.21 -21.87 -10.31
C ALA A 247 1.72 -21.79 -11.78
N CYS A 248 2.48 -21.12 -12.65
CA CYS A 248 2.25 -21.07 -14.09
C CYS A 248 2.27 -22.46 -14.74
N ASP A 249 3.24 -23.31 -14.37
CA ASP A 249 3.37 -24.66 -14.91
C ASP A 249 2.23 -25.58 -14.43
N ALA A 250 1.73 -25.35 -13.22
CA ALA A 250 0.61 -26.11 -12.65
C ALA A 250 -0.76 -25.69 -13.20
N LEU A 251 -0.88 -24.52 -13.85
CA LEU A 251 -2.15 -23.96 -14.34
C LEU A 251 -2.98 -24.97 -15.15
N PRO A 252 -2.44 -25.67 -16.18
CA PRO A 252 -3.26 -26.56 -16.99
C PRO A 252 -3.88 -27.72 -16.21
N SER A 253 -3.19 -28.17 -15.16
CA SER A 253 -3.62 -29.27 -14.29
C SER A 253 -4.48 -28.83 -13.10
N ASN A 254 -4.66 -27.52 -12.89
CA ASN A 254 -5.33 -26.96 -11.72
C ASN A 254 -6.45 -25.99 -12.13
N PRO A 255 -7.55 -26.50 -12.72
CA PRO A 255 -8.71 -25.68 -13.08
C PRO A 255 -9.40 -25.11 -11.83
N PRO A 256 -9.97 -23.89 -11.90
CA PRO A 256 -10.85 -23.37 -10.86
C PRO A 256 -12.03 -24.31 -10.59
N THR A 257 -12.51 -24.31 -9.34
CA THR A 257 -13.61 -25.20 -8.94
C THR A 257 -14.92 -24.76 -9.60
N LEU A 258 -15.49 -25.61 -10.44
CA LEU A 258 -16.74 -25.32 -11.14
C LEU A 258 -17.95 -25.58 -10.22
N VAL A 259 -18.76 -24.55 -10.01
CA VAL A 259 -20.11 -24.71 -9.43
C VAL A 259 -21.12 -24.91 -10.56
N HIS A 260 -21.77 -26.07 -10.61
CA HIS A 260 -22.76 -26.38 -11.65
C HIS A 260 -24.03 -25.54 -11.49
N HIS A 261 -24.54 -25.01 -12.61
CA HIS A 261 -25.85 -24.37 -12.64
C HIS A 261 -26.98 -25.42 -12.54
N PRO A 262 -28.16 -25.13 -11.94
CA PRO A 262 -29.27 -26.08 -11.84
C PRO A 262 -29.78 -26.63 -13.19
N SER A 263 -29.53 -25.91 -14.29
CA SER A 263 -29.84 -26.37 -15.65
C SER A 263 -28.71 -27.15 -16.33
N CYS A 264 -27.68 -27.56 -15.59
CA CYS A 264 -26.59 -28.38 -16.12
C CYS A 264 -27.14 -29.71 -16.64
N TYR A 265 -27.00 -29.92 -17.94
CA TYR A 265 -27.43 -31.15 -18.60
C TYR A 265 -26.42 -31.48 -19.69
N MET A 266 -25.94 -32.71 -19.67
CA MET A 266 -25.12 -33.30 -20.73
C MET A 266 -25.80 -34.60 -21.16
N PRO A 267 -25.90 -34.90 -22.47
CA PRO A 267 -26.44 -36.18 -22.91
C PRO A 267 -25.70 -37.33 -22.22
N PRO A 268 -26.38 -38.40 -21.78
CA PRO A 268 -25.69 -39.55 -21.18
C PRO A 268 -24.74 -40.20 -22.20
N GLY A 269 -23.56 -40.60 -21.74
CA GLY A 269 -22.67 -41.49 -22.51
C GLY A 269 -23.25 -42.91 -22.53
N VAL A 270 -22.96 -43.67 -23.57
CA VAL A 270 -23.40 -45.07 -23.67
C VAL A 270 -22.74 -45.89 -22.54
N GLY A 271 -23.54 -46.51 -21.67
CA GLY A 271 -23.05 -47.48 -20.67
C GLY A 271 -22.71 -46.94 -19.27
N VAL A 272 -23.12 -45.72 -18.90
CA VAL A 272 -22.77 -45.13 -17.59
C VAL A 272 -23.82 -45.44 -16.51
N GLN A 273 -23.38 -45.90 -15.33
CA GLN A 273 -24.23 -46.13 -14.15
C GLN A 273 -24.28 -44.86 -13.26
N GLY A 274 -25.48 -44.47 -12.80
CA GLY A 274 -25.68 -43.29 -11.93
C GLY A 274 -26.98 -42.53 -12.26
N THR A 275 -27.30 -41.49 -11.48
CA THR A 275 -28.41 -40.59 -11.82
C THR A 275 -28.03 -39.67 -13.00
N ALA A 276 -29.00 -39.33 -13.85
CA ALA A 276 -28.75 -38.48 -15.03
C ALA A 276 -28.11 -37.13 -14.69
N ALA A 277 -28.45 -36.56 -13.52
CA ALA A 277 -27.85 -35.33 -13.01
C ALA A 277 -26.39 -35.51 -12.61
N HIS A 278 -26.06 -36.57 -11.85
CA HIS A 278 -24.68 -36.87 -11.46
C HIS A 278 -23.79 -37.12 -12.68
N THR A 279 -24.25 -37.90 -13.64
CA THR A 279 -23.50 -38.14 -14.90
C THR A 279 -23.33 -36.87 -15.73
N SER A 280 -24.31 -35.95 -15.69
CA SER A 280 -24.22 -34.66 -16.37
C SER A 280 -23.15 -33.76 -15.74
N HIS A 281 -23.11 -33.68 -14.41
CA HIS A 281 -22.13 -32.88 -13.68
C HIS A 281 -20.70 -33.38 -13.90
N VAL A 282 -20.46 -34.70 -13.79
CA VAL A 282 -19.13 -35.29 -14.04
C VAL A 282 -18.61 -34.93 -15.43
N ARG A 283 -19.42 -35.16 -16.47
CA ARG A 283 -19.04 -34.84 -17.87
C ARG A 283 -18.85 -33.34 -18.10
N CYS A 284 -19.66 -32.51 -17.46
CA CYS A 284 -19.51 -31.06 -17.52
C CYS A 284 -18.21 -30.60 -16.83
N GLY A 285 -17.83 -31.22 -15.71
CA GLY A 285 -16.56 -30.96 -15.02
C GLY A 285 -15.33 -31.40 -15.83
N GLU A 286 -15.42 -32.54 -16.51
CA GLU A 286 -14.40 -33.00 -17.46
C GLU A 286 -14.25 -32.03 -18.65
N ALA A 287 -15.38 -31.58 -19.21
CA ALA A 287 -15.37 -30.58 -20.28
C ALA A 287 -14.75 -29.25 -19.84
N TRP A 288 -15.06 -28.79 -18.61
CA TRP A 288 -14.43 -27.61 -18.01
C TRP A 288 -12.92 -27.78 -17.85
N SER A 289 -12.48 -28.92 -17.31
CA SER A 289 -11.06 -29.21 -17.12
C SER A 289 -10.29 -29.26 -18.44
N SER A 290 -10.90 -29.85 -19.47
CA SER A 290 -10.34 -29.89 -20.83
C SER A 290 -10.28 -28.50 -21.45
N LEU A 291 -11.34 -27.70 -21.33
CA LEU A 291 -11.37 -26.31 -21.81
C LEU A 291 -10.26 -25.48 -21.15
N TRP A 292 -10.19 -25.54 -19.82
CA TRP A 292 -9.19 -24.85 -19.02
C TRP A 292 -7.77 -25.24 -19.42
N SER A 293 -7.49 -26.55 -19.52
CA SER A 293 -6.19 -27.05 -19.97
C SER A 293 -5.85 -26.58 -21.38
N GLY A 294 -6.81 -26.54 -22.30
CA GLY A 294 -6.61 -26.05 -23.67
C GLY A 294 -6.28 -24.55 -23.71
N LEU A 295 -7.02 -23.73 -22.96
CA LEU A 295 -6.79 -22.28 -22.85
C LEU A 295 -5.42 -21.96 -22.25
N THR A 296 -5.07 -22.62 -21.14
CA THR A 296 -3.79 -22.41 -20.43
C THR A 296 -2.58 -22.89 -21.23
N LEU A 297 -2.64 -24.08 -21.86
CA LEU A 297 -1.55 -24.58 -22.71
C LEU A 297 -1.28 -23.67 -23.91
N ARG A 298 -2.33 -23.07 -24.48
CA ARG A 298 -2.16 -22.07 -25.55
C ARG A 298 -1.33 -20.89 -25.06
N MET A 299 -1.58 -20.40 -23.84
CA MET A 299 -0.83 -19.29 -23.25
C MET A 299 0.62 -19.64 -22.87
N LEU A 300 0.91 -20.93 -22.61
CA LEU A 300 2.27 -21.41 -22.34
C LEU A 300 3.08 -21.62 -23.62
N ASN A 301 2.42 -22.05 -24.70
CA ASN A 301 3.06 -22.43 -25.96
C ASN A 301 3.14 -21.30 -26.99
N ASP A 302 2.55 -20.13 -26.73
CA ASP A 302 2.51 -19.02 -27.70
C ASP A 302 3.86 -18.29 -27.81
N GLY A 303 4.78 -18.92 -28.54
CA GLY A 303 5.97 -18.27 -29.11
C GLY A 303 5.69 -17.59 -30.46
N GLY A 304 4.42 -17.49 -30.90
CA GLY A 304 4.03 -17.07 -32.26
C GLY A 304 3.14 -15.82 -32.33
N SER A 305 2.46 -15.41 -31.26
CA SER A 305 1.67 -14.17 -31.21
C SER A 305 2.54 -12.91 -31.06
N ALA A 306 2.07 -11.78 -31.60
CA ALA A 306 2.72 -10.47 -31.51
C ALA A 306 2.90 -9.93 -30.06
N LEU A 307 2.35 -10.62 -29.07
CA LEU A 307 2.44 -10.31 -27.64
C LEU A 307 3.19 -11.43 -26.93
N LYS A 308 4.50 -11.30 -26.81
CA LYS A 308 5.34 -12.22 -26.04
C LYS A 308 5.03 -12.07 -24.55
N ILE A 309 4.13 -12.90 -24.01
CA ILE A 309 3.83 -12.93 -22.57
C ILE A 309 5.02 -13.57 -21.86
N GLN A 310 5.51 -12.94 -20.78
CA GLN A 310 6.58 -13.54 -19.99
C GLN A 310 6.08 -14.83 -19.33
N SER A 311 6.93 -15.85 -19.23
CA SER A 311 6.54 -17.15 -18.65
C SER A 311 6.02 -17.03 -17.21
N VAL A 312 6.46 -16.02 -16.47
CA VAL A 312 6.09 -15.76 -15.08
C VAL A 312 4.95 -14.74 -14.92
N ASP A 313 4.35 -14.24 -16.00
CA ASP A 313 3.24 -13.28 -15.95
C ASP A 313 1.89 -13.99 -15.72
N LEU A 314 1.72 -14.53 -14.52
CA LEU A 314 0.57 -15.32 -14.10
C LEU A 314 -0.75 -14.54 -14.19
N LEU A 315 -0.79 -13.30 -13.71
CA LEU A 315 -1.99 -12.49 -13.73
C LEU A 315 -2.45 -12.18 -15.15
N ARG A 316 -1.53 -11.81 -16.06
CA ARG A 316 -1.88 -11.55 -17.46
C ARG A 316 -2.41 -12.79 -18.17
N LYS A 317 -1.85 -13.97 -17.89
CA LYS A 317 -2.36 -15.25 -18.41
C LYS A 317 -3.79 -15.50 -17.96
N LEU A 318 -4.10 -15.29 -16.68
CA LEU A 318 -5.44 -15.48 -16.13
C LEU A 318 -6.45 -14.45 -16.69
N HIS A 319 -6.07 -13.18 -16.81
CA HIS A 319 -6.93 -12.17 -17.43
C HIS A 319 -7.22 -12.47 -18.90
N LEU A 320 -6.23 -12.97 -19.65
CA LEU A 320 -6.44 -13.37 -21.04
C LEU A 320 -7.36 -14.61 -21.14
N ILE A 321 -7.26 -15.55 -20.19
CA ILE A 321 -8.21 -16.67 -20.08
C ILE A 321 -9.63 -16.15 -19.84
N ASN A 322 -9.83 -15.19 -18.92
CA ASN A 322 -11.15 -14.60 -18.67
C ASN A 322 -11.71 -13.93 -19.93
N HIS A 323 -10.89 -13.15 -20.63
CA HIS A 323 -11.30 -12.52 -21.90
C HIS A 323 -11.70 -13.56 -22.96
N LEU A 324 -10.98 -14.69 -23.08
CA LEU A 324 -11.34 -15.77 -24.00
C LEU A 324 -12.63 -16.48 -23.58
N LEU A 325 -12.84 -16.71 -22.27
CA LEU A 325 -14.08 -17.28 -21.74
C LEU A 325 -15.29 -16.37 -22.00
N GLU A 326 -15.14 -15.05 -21.86
CA GLU A 326 -16.15 -14.07 -22.25
C GLU A 326 -16.44 -14.11 -23.75
N SER A 327 -15.40 -14.17 -24.58
CA SER A 327 -15.52 -14.30 -26.04
C SER A 327 -16.32 -15.55 -26.45
N LEU A 328 -16.05 -16.69 -25.80
CA LEU A 328 -16.79 -17.95 -25.98
C LEU A 328 -18.26 -17.82 -25.56
N LEU A 329 -18.55 -17.13 -24.45
CA LEU A 329 -19.93 -16.89 -24.01
C LEU A 329 -20.73 -16.04 -25.00
N ASN A 330 -20.07 -15.06 -25.62
CA ASN A 330 -20.66 -14.17 -26.61
C ASN A 330 -20.79 -14.82 -28.00
N GLY A 331 -20.18 -15.98 -28.22
CA GLY A 331 -20.22 -16.71 -29.50
C GLY A 331 -19.25 -16.15 -30.56
N ASN A 332 -18.24 -15.40 -30.13
CA ASN A 332 -17.24 -14.81 -31.01
C ASN A 332 -16.09 -15.78 -31.36
N GLU A 333 -15.96 -16.89 -30.63
CA GLU A 333 -14.96 -17.92 -30.83
C GLU A 333 -15.56 -19.33 -30.91
N ASP A 334 -15.01 -20.16 -31.78
CA ASP A 334 -15.45 -21.55 -31.95
C ASP A 334 -14.99 -22.41 -30.75
N SER A 335 -15.95 -22.84 -29.92
CA SER A 335 -15.68 -23.68 -28.73
C SER A 335 -15.00 -25.02 -29.05
N ALA A 336 -15.08 -25.49 -30.29
CA ALA A 336 -14.40 -26.70 -30.76
C ALA A 336 -12.88 -26.53 -30.82
N MET A 337 -12.38 -25.30 -31.04
CA MET A 337 -10.95 -24.98 -31.07
C MET A 337 -10.26 -25.26 -29.74
N PHE A 338 -11.00 -25.21 -28.63
CA PHE A 338 -10.50 -25.36 -27.27
C PHE A 338 -10.97 -26.66 -26.60
N GLY A 339 -11.51 -27.61 -27.36
CA GLY A 339 -12.00 -28.88 -26.82
C GLY A 339 -13.31 -28.79 -26.01
N SER A 340 -14.02 -27.65 -26.06
CA SER A 340 -15.20 -27.38 -25.22
C SER A 340 -16.53 -27.50 -25.97
N ALA A 341 -16.63 -28.41 -26.94
CA ALA A 341 -17.76 -28.43 -27.88
C ALA A 341 -19.16 -28.61 -27.25
N ASN A 342 -19.29 -28.93 -25.95
CA ASN A 342 -20.56 -29.40 -25.39
C ASN A 342 -20.97 -28.80 -24.05
N MET A 343 -20.27 -27.80 -23.49
CA MET A 343 -20.61 -27.31 -22.15
C MET A 343 -21.86 -26.41 -22.16
N ASN A 344 -22.74 -26.55 -21.16
CA ASN A 344 -23.91 -25.67 -21.00
C ASN A 344 -23.46 -24.21 -20.77
N LYS A 345 -24.04 -23.26 -21.50
CA LYS A 345 -23.69 -21.82 -21.41
C LYS A 345 -23.75 -21.24 -19.99
N ASN A 346 -24.70 -21.68 -19.15
CA ASN A 346 -24.78 -21.21 -17.76
C ASN A 346 -23.67 -21.80 -16.89
N CYS A 347 -23.22 -23.04 -17.17
CA CYS A 347 -22.04 -23.60 -16.51
C CYS A 347 -20.77 -22.90 -16.99
N LEU A 348 -20.69 -22.50 -18.25
CA LEU A 348 -19.58 -21.69 -18.77
C LEU A 348 -19.51 -20.32 -18.07
N ARG A 349 -20.66 -19.68 -17.82
CA ARG A 349 -20.72 -18.43 -17.03
C ARG A 349 -20.23 -18.63 -15.60
N ASN A 350 -20.62 -19.73 -14.95
CA ASN A 350 -20.09 -20.07 -13.63
C ASN A 350 -18.58 -20.39 -13.66
N GLY A 351 -18.08 -20.99 -14.74
CA GLY A 351 -16.65 -21.20 -14.97
C GLY A 351 -15.87 -19.91 -15.14
N LEU A 352 -16.40 -18.93 -15.89
CA LEU A 352 -15.83 -17.59 -15.97
C LEU A 352 -15.74 -16.95 -14.59
N LYS A 353 -16.83 -16.98 -13.82
CA LYS A 353 -16.83 -16.47 -12.44
C LYS A 353 -15.77 -17.15 -11.57
N ALA A 354 -15.66 -18.48 -11.64
CA ALA A 354 -14.64 -19.22 -10.90
C ALA A 354 -13.21 -18.82 -11.32
N SER A 355 -13.00 -18.45 -12.58
CA SER A 355 -11.73 -17.93 -13.09
C SER A 355 -11.44 -16.49 -12.65
N GLU A 356 -12.45 -15.64 -12.56
CA GLU A 356 -12.36 -14.30 -11.95
C GLU A 356 -12.01 -14.40 -10.47
N ASP A 357 -12.68 -15.28 -9.72
CA ASP A 357 -12.37 -15.56 -8.32
C ASP A 357 -10.91 -16.06 -8.19
N LYS A 358 -10.44 -16.90 -9.12
CA LYS A 358 -9.04 -17.36 -9.16
C LYS A 358 -8.03 -16.22 -9.37
N VAL A 359 -8.37 -15.20 -10.18
CA VAL A 359 -7.53 -14.00 -10.35
C VAL A 359 -7.40 -13.27 -9.02
N ASN A 360 -8.51 -13.06 -8.33
CA ASN A 360 -8.53 -12.39 -7.03
C ASN A 360 -7.71 -13.19 -5.99
N ASP A 361 -7.90 -14.51 -5.91
CA ASP A 361 -7.13 -15.37 -5.02
C ASP A 361 -5.62 -15.24 -5.27
N VAL A 362 -5.20 -15.20 -6.53
CA VAL A 362 -3.78 -15.01 -6.88
C VAL A 362 -3.30 -13.63 -6.50
N LEU A 363 -4.07 -12.58 -6.79
CA LEU A 363 -3.71 -11.19 -6.49
C LEU A 363 -3.51 -10.98 -4.98
N TYR A 364 -4.46 -11.41 -4.16
CA TYR A 364 -4.38 -11.30 -2.69
C TYR A 364 -3.35 -12.26 -2.09
N GLY A 365 -3.07 -13.39 -2.75
CA GLY A 365 -2.06 -14.37 -2.37
C GLY A 365 -0.64 -14.07 -2.87
N LEU A 366 -0.42 -12.98 -3.64
CA LEU A 366 0.89 -12.68 -4.23
C LEU A 366 1.99 -12.62 -3.17
N ALA A 367 1.70 -12.01 -2.03
CA ALA A 367 2.66 -11.84 -0.94
C ALA A 367 3.26 -13.18 -0.44
N ASP A 368 2.48 -14.27 -0.49
CA ASP A 368 2.94 -15.61 -0.10
C ASP A 368 3.95 -16.20 -1.08
N CYS A 369 3.98 -15.72 -2.32
CA CYS A 369 4.96 -16.15 -3.29
C CYS A 369 6.36 -15.59 -2.97
N PHE A 370 6.44 -14.46 -2.25
CA PHE A 370 7.68 -13.72 -1.99
C PHE A 370 8.17 -13.83 -0.54
N VAL A 371 7.87 -14.95 0.11
CA VAL A 371 8.41 -15.31 1.44
C VAL A 371 9.74 -16.05 1.25
N GLU A 372 10.67 -15.89 2.21
CA GLU A 372 11.98 -16.55 2.23
C GLU A 372 11.91 -18.08 2.30
#